data_AF-A0A7X9P6P9-F1
#
_entry.id   AF-A0A7X9P6P9-F1
#
_cell.length_a   1.000
_cell.length_b   1.000
_cell.length_c   1.000
_cell.angle_alpha   90.00
_cell.angle_beta   90.00
_cell.angle_gamma   90.00
#
_symmetry.space_group_name_H-M   'P 1'
#
loop_
_entity.id
_entity.type
_entity.pdbx_description
1 polymer ?
#
loop_
_entity_poly.entity_id
_entity_poly.type
_entity_poly.pdbx_seq_one_letter_code
_entity_poly.pdbx_strand_id
1 'polypeptide(L)'
;MRHWLILVAMVAGLALPGCGDDDNTTSDDGGIDPGPDMEGADAEPDVAPDVEPDVEPDVEPDLPADVPTDVPVDVPTDVPTDVPADVPTDTPTDADPWDVVVNVEFGTTITPVNLASLPRTVIGTDEGVLLSDVVDAAAPTTLWPNTYDFIGSDGFDPLVERLGNDRGRLPFYGELPLGYLYWDTATSLRINWDATLGFPASLRVSGMNGGTIRLMAMTATELLVRGGGARVLVDIATLTTVDFTDPRHPELGPQPMVPLTSVLAAAAVTGADALEYQLFGSDGHTYADDHLLPYANLTHAYIKPADRGVVLEDGFDSTPSWRNRDTVVLLGLAP
;
A
#
# COMPACT_ATOMS: atom_id res chain seq x y z
N MET A 1 -4.60 34.00 -44.07
CA MET A 1 -6.03 34.11 -44.39
C MET A 1 -6.81 33.99 -43.09
N ARG A 2 -7.74 34.93 -42.84
CA ARG A 2 -8.98 34.85 -42.01
C ARG A 2 -8.81 34.43 -40.53
N HIS A 3 -8.90 35.33 -39.54
CA HIS A 3 -10.06 36.05 -38.98
C HIS A 3 -11.03 35.22 -38.07
N TRP A 4 -11.06 35.61 -36.78
CA TRP A 4 -12.17 35.64 -35.78
C TRP A 4 -12.69 34.28 -35.24
N LEU A 5 -12.94 34.08 -33.94
CA LEU A 5 -13.93 34.79 -33.10
C LEU A 5 -13.59 34.78 -31.59
N ILE A 6 -13.88 35.90 -30.93
CA ILE A 6 -14.10 36.05 -29.48
C ILE A 6 -15.61 35.97 -29.23
N LEU A 7 -16.06 35.33 -28.15
CA LEU A 7 -17.34 35.63 -27.51
C LEU A 7 -17.15 35.73 -25.98
N VAL A 8 -17.70 36.79 -25.40
CA VAL A 8 -17.70 37.20 -23.99
C VAL A 8 -19.15 37.25 -23.50
N ALA A 9 -19.43 36.83 -22.26
CA ALA A 9 -20.40 37.41 -21.29
C ALA A 9 -20.50 36.46 -20.07
N MET A 10 -19.99 36.77 -18.86
CA MET A 10 -20.50 37.66 -17.81
C MET A 10 -21.96 37.44 -17.37
N VAL A 11 -22.15 36.89 -16.16
CA VAL A 11 -23.26 37.22 -15.25
C VAL A 11 -22.73 37.33 -13.82
N ALA A 12 -22.96 38.50 -13.20
CA ALA A 12 -22.76 38.86 -11.80
C ALA A 12 -23.75 38.10 -10.89
N GLY A 13 -23.45 37.70 -9.64
CA GLY A 13 -23.09 38.53 -8.49
C GLY A 13 -24.30 38.69 -7.56
N LEU A 14 -24.24 38.17 -6.32
CA LEU A 14 -25.06 38.60 -5.18
C LEU A 14 -24.47 38.08 -3.86
N ALA A 15 -24.54 38.93 -2.83
CA ALA A 15 -23.81 38.88 -1.57
C ALA A 15 -24.72 38.61 -0.35
N LEU A 16 -24.19 37.85 0.63
CA LEU A 16 -24.30 37.92 2.12
C LEU A 16 -25.69 38.07 2.82
N PRO A 17 -25.80 37.97 4.17
CA PRO A 17 -25.13 37.16 5.20
C PRO A 17 -26.16 36.37 6.08
N GLY A 18 -25.69 35.50 6.99
CA GLY A 18 -26.56 34.86 7.98
C GLY A 18 -25.82 34.49 9.26
N CYS A 19 -25.83 35.40 10.22
CA CYS A 19 -25.48 35.17 11.62
C CYS A 19 -26.73 34.62 12.35
N GLY A 20 -26.52 33.74 13.33
CA GLY A 20 -27.59 33.25 14.21
C GLY A 20 -26.98 32.59 15.44
N ASP A 21 -26.73 33.42 16.46
CA ASP A 21 -26.59 33.01 17.86
C ASP A 21 -27.93 32.46 18.36
N ASP A 22 -27.90 31.43 19.20
CA ASP A 22 -28.92 31.18 20.22
C ASP A 22 -28.26 30.49 21.43
N ASP A 23 -28.05 31.29 22.46
CA ASP A 23 -27.71 30.88 23.83
C ASP A 23 -28.93 30.28 24.56
N ASN A 24 -28.62 29.55 25.64
CA ASN A 24 -29.39 29.49 26.90
C ASN A 24 -30.60 28.54 26.95
N THR A 25 -30.57 27.45 27.73
CA THR A 25 -30.95 27.32 29.16
C THR A 25 -31.12 25.79 29.37
N THR A 26 -30.83 25.07 30.45
CA THR A 26 -31.12 25.15 31.90
C THR A 26 -30.46 23.87 32.47
N SER A 27 -29.60 23.94 33.49
CA SER A 27 -29.89 23.74 34.94
C SER A 27 -30.21 22.29 35.37
N ASP A 28 -29.55 21.91 36.48
CA ASP A 28 -29.93 20.90 37.49
C ASP A 28 -29.71 19.42 37.12
N ASP A 29 -29.22 18.51 37.97
CA ASP A 29 -28.92 18.55 39.40
C ASP A 29 -28.14 17.28 39.84
N GLY A 30 -27.37 17.38 40.93
CA GLY A 30 -27.00 16.28 41.85
C GLY A 30 -25.82 15.39 41.41
N GLY A 31 -24.69 15.28 42.11
CA GLY A 31 -24.48 15.32 43.56
C GLY A 31 -24.70 13.92 44.17
N ILE A 32 -23.61 13.19 44.47
CA ILE A 32 -23.29 12.48 45.73
C ILE A 32 -21.98 11.68 45.57
N ASP A 33 -20.98 12.16 46.29
CA ASP A 33 -19.99 11.52 47.19
C ASP A 33 -19.67 10.00 47.13
N PRO A 34 -18.42 9.60 47.50
CA PRO A 34 -17.82 8.29 47.29
C PRO A 34 -17.90 7.37 48.53
N GLY A 35 -17.55 6.10 48.35
CA GLY A 35 -17.34 5.18 49.47
C GLY A 35 -16.85 3.79 49.05
N PRO A 36 -16.18 3.05 49.96
CA PRO A 36 -14.95 2.33 49.66
C PRO A 36 -15.04 0.80 49.90
N ASP A 37 -13.90 0.14 49.75
CA ASP A 37 -13.49 -1.14 50.38
C ASP A 37 -14.11 -2.46 49.88
N MET A 38 -13.25 -3.30 49.29
CA MET A 38 -13.09 -4.74 49.59
C MET A 38 -11.62 -5.10 49.28
N GLU A 39 -10.73 -5.19 50.26
CA GLU A 39 -10.44 -6.34 51.14
C GLU A 39 -10.23 -7.70 50.44
N GLY A 40 -8.98 -8.17 50.52
CA GLY A 40 -8.66 -9.54 50.93
C GLY A 40 -8.37 -10.58 49.85
N ALA A 41 -7.11 -11.01 49.74
CA ALA A 41 -6.67 -12.27 50.35
C ALA A 41 -5.26 -12.69 49.89
N ASP A 42 -4.45 -13.04 50.88
CA ASP A 42 -3.15 -13.71 50.83
C ASP A 42 -3.17 -15.04 50.07
N ALA A 43 -2.04 -15.41 49.45
CA ALA A 43 -1.41 -16.74 49.57
C ALA A 43 -0.12 -16.84 48.74
N GLU A 44 1.05 -16.82 49.41
CA GLU A 44 2.20 -17.65 49.02
C GLU A 44 2.09 -19.00 49.77
N PRO A 45 2.66 -20.14 49.29
CA PRO A 45 4.09 -20.39 49.53
C PRO A 45 4.84 -21.26 48.48
N ASP A 46 6.18 -21.15 48.55
CA ASP A 46 7.24 -22.17 48.38
C ASP A 46 7.04 -23.40 47.47
N VAL A 47 7.92 -23.55 46.46
CA VAL A 47 8.65 -24.81 46.18
C VAL A 47 10.06 -24.50 45.65
N ALA A 48 11.06 -25.06 46.34
CA ALA A 48 12.50 -24.99 46.06
C ALA A 48 12.96 -26.08 45.02
N PRO A 49 14.23 -26.08 44.60
CA PRO A 49 14.68 -26.61 43.30
C PRO A 49 15.25 -28.03 43.37
N ASP A 50 15.37 -28.73 42.22
CA ASP A 50 16.24 -29.91 42.16
C ASP A 50 16.68 -30.37 40.74
N VAL A 51 17.87 -30.98 40.72
CA VAL A 51 18.53 -31.85 39.69
C VAL A 51 19.19 -31.15 38.48
N GLU A 52 20.49 -30.83 38.47
CA GLU A 52 21.75 -31.64 38.40
C GLU A 52 22.29 -31.92 36.96
N PRO A 53 23.63 -32.04 36.77
CA PRO A 53 24.33 -31.85 35.50
C PRO A 53 24.92 -33.15 34.90
N ASP A 54 25.10 -33.18 33.57
CA ASP A 54 25.75 -34.30 32.85
C ASP A 54 27.11 -33.83 32.25
N VAL A 55 28.23 -34.22 32.90
CA VAL A 55 29.22 -35.24 32.45
C VAL A 55 29.43 -35.34 30.93
N GLU A 56 30.60 -35.36 30.28
CA GLU A 56 32.04 -35.44 30.61
C GLU A 56 32.87 -35.22 29.30
N PRO A 57 34.22 -35.28 29.32
CA PRO A 57 35.13 -34.63 28.36
C PRO A 57 35.61 -35.55 27.24
N ASP A 58 36.31 -34.99 26.24
CA ASP A 58 37.24 -35.79 25.44
C ASP A 58 38.55 -35.05 25.13
N VAL A 59 39.59 -35.86 25.04
CA VAL A 59 41.02 -35.60 25.25
C VAL A 59 41.74 -35.37 23.90
N GLU A 60 42.84 -34.60 23.96
CA GLU A 60 43.95 -34.47 22.98
C GLU A 60 44.49 -35.85 22.47
N PRO A 61 45.40 -36.02 21.46
CA PRO A 61 46.54 -35.14 21.12
C PRO A 61 47.15 -35.17 19.68
N ASP A 62 48.21 -34.36 19.55
CA ASP A 62 49.48 -34.57 18.82
C ASP A 62 49.62 -34.50 17.28
N LEU A 63 50.62 -33.68 16.90
CA LEU A 63 51.25 -33.50 15.59
C LEU A 63 52.00 -34.77 15.11
N PRO A 64 52.34 -34.87 13.81
CA PRO A 64 53.72 -34.52 13.45
C PRO A 64 53.88 -33.77 12.11
N ALA A 65 55.02 -33.09 12.02
CA ALA A 65 55.56 -32.48 10.82
C ALA A 65 55.91 -33.52 9.73
N ASP A 66 55.72 -33.17 8.46
CA ASP A 66 56.64 -33.61 7.41
C ASP A 66 56.65 -32.62 6.23
N VAL A 67 57.86 -32.18 5.91
CA VAL A 67 58.24 -31.38 4.76
C VAL A 67 58.58 -32.34 3.61
N PRO A 68 58.25 -32.00 2.36
CA PRO A 68 59.15 -32.32 1.28
C PRO A 68 59.54 -31.06 0.52
N THR A 69 60.82 -30.75 0.63
CA THR A 69 61.61 -30.06 -0.38
C THR A 69 61.51 -30.89 -1.67
N ASP A 70 61.01 -30.32 -2.76
CA ASP A 70 61.62 -30.54 -4.07
C ASP A 70 61.12 -29.53 -5.11
N VAL A 71 62.11 -28.89 -5.70
CA VAL A 71 62.01 -27.96 -6.83
C VAL A 71 62.13 -28.76 -8.12
N PRO A 72 61.31 -28.47 -9.13
CA PRO A 72 61.80 -28.51 -10.51
C PRO A 72 61.80 -27.09 -11.08
N VAL A 73 63.01 -26.62 -11.34
CA VAL A 73 63.28 -25.59 -12.33
C VAL A 73 62.95 -26.22 -13.67
N ASP A 74 61.89 -25.75 -14.33
CA ASP A 74 61.79 -25.86 -15.78
C ASP A 74 61.12 -24.61 -16.34
N VAL A 75 61.92 -23.85 -17.06
CA VAL A 75 61.53 -22.69 -17.86
C VAL A 75 61.09 -23.20 -19.23
N PRO A 76 59.85 -22.97 -19.68
CA PRO A 76 59.58 -22.88 -21.10
C PRO A 76 59.82 -21.42 -21.53
N THR A 77 60.94 -21.23 -22.22
CA THR A 77 61.14 -20.08 -23.08
C THR A 77 60.27 -20.32 -24.30
N ASP A 78 59.08 -19.74 -24.37
CA ASP A 78 58.39 -19.53 -25.64
C ASP A 78 57.43 -18.35 -25.52
N VAL A 79 57.82 -17.26 -26.18
CA VAL A 79 57.02 -16.07 -26.41
C VAL A 79 55.99 -16.41 -27.50
N PRO A 80 54.68 -16.37 -27.24
CA PRO A 80 53.74 -16.27 -28.34
C PRO A 80 53.80 -14.83 -28.85
N THR A 81 54.57 -14.61 -29.91
CA THR A 81 54.44 -13.43 -30.74
C THR A 81 53.25 -13.65 -31.65
N ASP A 82 52.04 -13.49 -31.11
CA ASP A 82 50.82 -13.30 -31.90
C ASP A 82 49.90 -12.38 -31.10
N VAL A 83 50.04 -11.08 -31.37
CA VAL A 83 49.02 -10.09 -31.05
C VAL A 83 47.84 -10.42 -31.99
N PRO A 84 46.64 -10.79 -31.49
CA PRO A 84 45.46 -10.70 -32.31
C PRO A 84 45.23 -9.20 -32.52
N ALA A 85 45.61 -8.69 -33.68
CA ALA A 85 45.17 -7.40 -34.17
C ALA A 85 43.72 -7.52 -34.63
N ASP A 86 42.83 -7.83 -33.69
CA ASP A 86 41.38 -7.69 -33.80
C ASP A 86 40.90 -7.27 -32.42
N VAL A 87 41.19 -6.01 -32.07
CA VAL A 87 40.34 -5.28 -31.14
C VAL A 87 39.01 -5.14 -31.88
N PRO A 88 37.92 -5.81 -31.48
CA PRO A 88 36.63 -5.42 -31.99
C PRO A 88 36.51 -3.96 -31.58
N THR A 89 36.45 -3.09 -32.58
CA THR A 89 36.00 -1.73 -32.33
C THR A 89 34.51 -1.92 -32.06
N ASP A 90 34.19 -2.34 -30.83
CA ASP A 90 32.86 -2.21 -30.26
C ASP A 90 32.65 -0.70 -30.17
N THR A 91 32.29 -0.12 -31.31
CA THR A 91 31.49 1.09 -31.33
C THR A 91 30.39 0.85 -30.30
N PRO A 92 30.20 1.71 -29.29
CA PRO A 92 29.06 1.56 -28.41
C PRO A 92 27.84 1.60 -29.31
N THR A 93 27.26 0.43 -29.56
CA THR A 93 25.93 0.30 -30.11
C THR A 93 25.10 1.19 -29.21
N ASP A 94 24.46 2.19 -29.80
CA ASP A 94 23.55 3.13 -29.15
C ASP A 94 22.74 2.36 -28.08
N ALA A 95 23.20 2.43 -26.83
CA ALA A 95 22.66 1.60 -25.78
C ALA A 95 21.26 2.15 -25.54
N ASP A 96 20.25 1.30 -25.75
CA ASP A 96 18.86 1.72 -25.53
C ASP A 96 18.81 2.31 -24.12
N PRO A 97 18.42 3.59 -23.94
CA PRO A 97 18.36 4.19 -22.62
C PRO A 97 17.42 3.40 -21.70
N TRP A 98 16.51 2.59 -22.25
CA TRP A 98 15.62 1.72 -21.49
C TRP A 98 16.24 0.37 -21.09
N ASP A 99 17.48 0.05 -21.46
CA ASP A 99 18.21 -1.14 -20.97
C ASP A 99 18.68 -0.92 -19.51
N VAL A 100 17.70 -0.79 -18.63
CA VAL A 100 17.85 -0.52 -17.21
C VAL A 100 16.93 -1.45 -16.43
N VAL A 101 17.38 -1.82 -15.24
CA VAL A 101 16.64 -2.71 -14.35
C VAL A 101 15.96 -1.90 -13.25
N VAL A 102 14.70 -2.23 -12.97
CA VAL A 102 13.99 -1.87 -11.74
C VAL A 102 13.70 -3.16 -10.98
N ASN A 103 13.94 -3.16 -9.68
CA ASN A 103 13.66 -4.31 -8.83
C ASN A 103 12.21 -4.26 -8.34
N VAL A 104 11.53 -5.40 -8.33
CA VAL A 104 10.24 -5.55 -7.66
C VAL A 104 10.42 -6.48 -6.47
N GLU A 105 10.15 -5.98 -5.28
CA GLU A 105 10.33 -6.68 -4.01
C GLU A 105 8.98 -7.11 -3.45
N PHE A 106 8.80 -8.42 -3.21
CA PHE A 106 7.63 -8.98 -2.53
C PHE A 106 8.06 -10.01 -1.49
N GLY A 107 7.84 -9.70 -0.21
CA GLY A 107 8.35 -10.50 0.90
C GLY A 107 9.87 -10.54 0.90
N THR A 108 10.47 -11.72 0.75
CA THR A 108 11.93 -11.89 0.65
C THR A 108 12.43 -12.04 -0.79
N THR A 109 11.52 -12.00 -1.78
CA THR A 109 11.85 -12.21 -3.19
C THR A 109 12.04 -10.86 -3.87
N ILE A 110 13.14 -10.73 -4.60
CA ILE A 110 13.43 -9.57 -5.44
C ILE A 110 13.51 -10.05 -6.89
N THR A 111 12.64 -9.52 -7.74
CA THR A 111 12.60 -9.82 -9.17
C THR A 111 13.14 -8.62 -9.96
N PRO A 112 14.29 -8.74 -10.65
CA PRO A 112 14.76 -7.69 -11.54
C PRO A 112 13.93 -7.65 -12.82
N VAL A 113 13.41 -6.48 -13.17
CA VAL A 113 12.62 -6.23 -14.38
C VAL A 113 13.39 -5.28 -15.30
N ASN A 114 13.71 -5.74 -16.52
CA ASN A 114 14.36 -4.91 -17.54
C ASN A 114 13.31 -4.10 -18.30
N LEU A 115 13.40 -2.77 -18.25
CA LEU A 115 12.42 -1.88 -18.86
C LEU A 115 12.43 -1.91 -20.39
N ALA A 116 13.52 -2.29 -21.05
CA ALA A 116 13.60 -2.43 -22.50
C ALA A 116 12.65 -3.53 -23.03
N SER A 117 12.25 -4.46 -22.16
CA SER A 117 11.31 -5.54 -22.52
C SER A 117 9.84 -5.14 -22.43
N LEU A 118 9.53 -3.96 -21.91
CA LEU A 118 8.17 -3.54 -21.58
C LEU A 118 7.57 -2.61 -22.65
N PRO A 119 6.22 -2.55 -22.76
CA PRO A 119 5.55 -1.59 -23.61
C PRO A 119 5.91 -0.15 -23.22
N ARG A 120 6.20 0.67 -24.24
CA ARG A 120 6.44 2.10 -24.07
C ARG A 120 5.19 2.87 -24.47
N THR A 121 4.80 3.81 -23.63
CA THR A 121 3.62 4.66 -23.80
C THR A 121 4.06 6.12 -23.85
N VAL A 122 3.48 6.89 -24.77
CA VAL A 122 3.67 8.34 -24.82
C VAL A 122 2.73 9.00 -23.80
N ILE A 123 3.30 9.71 -22.83
CA ILE A 123 2.58 10.36 -21.74
C ILE A 123 2.91 11.85 -21.77
N GLY A 124 1.97 12.65 -22.28
CA GLY A 124 2.23 14.06 -22.56
C GLY A 124 3.26 14.20 -23.69
N THR A 125 4.43 14.75 -23.38
CA THR A 125 5.55 14.90 -24.33
C THR A 125 6.63 13.84 -24.19
N ASP A 126 6.54 13.02 -23.14
CA ASP A 126 7.61 12.11 -22.76
C ASP A 126 7.23 10.66 -23.09
N GLU A 127 8.24 9.82 -23.32
CA GLU A 127 8.07 8.37 -23.40
C GLU A 127 8.25 7.76 -22.01
N GLY A 128 7.38 6.82 -21.65
CA GLY A 128 7.40 6.18 -20.35
C GLY A 128 6.96 4.72 -20.36
N VAL A 129 7.19 4.05 -19.23
CA VAL A 129 6.71 2.69 -18.94
C VAL A 129 5.73 2.78 -17.77
N LEU A 130 4.55 2.17 -17.88
CA LEU A 130 3.55 2.22 -16.81
C LEU A 130 4.03 1.41 -15.60
N LEU A 131 3.73 1.87 -14.38
CA LEU A 131 4.12 1.14 -13.17
C LEU A 131 3.41 -0.21 -13.06
N SER A 132 2.18 -0.32 -13.56
CA SER A 132 1.46 -1.59 -13.65
C SER A 132 2.21 -2.62 -14.49
N ASP A 133 2.77 -2.22 -15.63
CA ASP A 133 3.50 -3.12 -16.53
C ASP A 133 4.79 -3.65 -15.89
N VAL A 134 5.48 -2.81 -15.10
CA VAL A 134 6.67 -3.22 -14.34
C VAL A 134 6.31 -4.25 -13.28
N VAL A 135 5.23 -4.01 -12.53
CA VAL A 135 4.77 -4.93 -11.48
C VAL A 135 4.27 -6.24 -12.08
N ASP A 136 3.50 -6.19 -13.17
CA ASP A 136 3.00 -7.38 -13.87
C ASP A 136 4.12 -8.24 -14.42
N ALA A 137 5.17 -7.62 -14.98
CA ALA A 137 6.34 -8.33 -15.48
C ALA A 137 7.12 -9.08 -14.38
N ALA A 138 7.04 -8.62 -13.12
CA ALA A 138 7.62 -9.33 -11.99
C ALA A 138 6.79 -10.54 -11.52
N ALA A 139 5.56 -10.68 -12.02
CA ALA A 139 4.63 -11.77 -11.73
C ALA A 139 4.51 -12.13 -10.23
N PRO A 140 4.18 -11.17 -9.35
CA PRO A 140 4.00 -11.46 -7.93
C PRO A 140 2.84 -12.44 -7.71
N THR A 141 2.91 -13.25 -6.66
CA THR A 141 1.88 -14.27 -6.38
C THR A 141 0.51 -13.67 -6.04
N THR A 142 0.50 -12.44 -5.51
CA THR A 142 -0.70 -11.69 -5.15
C THR A 142 -0.47 -10.21 -5.39
N LEU A 143 -1.28 -9.59 -6.26
CA LEU A 143 -1.25 -8.13 -6.50
C LEU A 143 -2.04 -7.35 -5.44
N TRP A 144 -3.02 -8.01 -4.83
CA TRP A 144 -3.93 -7.46 -3.85
C TRP A 144 -3.96 -8.32 -2.58
N PRO A 145 -4.21 -7.74 -1.39
CA PRO A 145 -4.31 -6.31 -1.10
C PRO A 145 -2.94 -5.72 -0.72
N ASN A 146 -2.19 -5.21 -1.68
CA ASN A 146 -0.88 -4.59 -1.42
C ASN A 146 -0.94 -3.09 -1.66
N THR A 147 -0.16 -2.37 -0.86
CA THR A 147 0.28 -0.99 -1.14
C THR A 147 1.68 -1.04 -1.74
N TYR A 148 2.03 -0.04 -2.54
CA TYR A 148 3.28 -0.02 -3.31
C TYR A 148 4.14 1.16 -2.89
N ASP A 149 5.33 0.86 -2.39
CA ASP A 149 6.37 1.82 -2.04
C ASP A 149 7.46 1.83 -3.10
N PHE A 150 8.18 2.95 -3.23
CA PHE A 150 9.13 3.17 -4.31
C PHE A 150 10.43 3.75 -3.78
N ILE A 151 11.50 2.99 -3.88
CA ILE A 151 12.78 3.31 -3.24
C ILE A 151 13.80 3.59 -4.33
N GLY A 152 14.42 4.78 -4.27
CA GLY A 152 15.50 5.14 -5.17
C GLY A 152 16.71 4.23 -4.99
N SER A 153 17.53 4.10 -6.04
CA SER A 153 18.81 3.37 -5.97
C SER A 153 19.81 3.98 -4.98
N ASP A 154 19.60 5.23 -4.58
CA ASP A 154 20.32 5.93 -3.53
C ASP A 154 19.79 5.63 -2.10
N GLY A 155 18.76 4.80 -2.00
CA GLY A 155 18.08 4.45 -0.76
C GLY A 155 17.00 5.46 -0.32
N PHE A 156 16.70 6.48 -1.14
CA PHE A 156 15.63 7.42 -0.82
C PHE A 156 14.28 6.68 -0.80
N ASP A 157 13.61 6.73 0.35
CA ASP A 157 12.34 6.06 0.61
C ASP A 157 11.27 7.12 0.95
N PRO A 158 10.28 7.38 0.07
CA PRO A 158 9.26 8.40 0.30
C PRO A 158 8.33 8.02 1.45
N LEU A 159 8.10 6.73 1.73
CA LEU A 159 7.28 6.29 2.85
C LEU A 159 7.88 6.76 4.17
N VAL A 160 9.18 6.54 4.34
CA VAL A 160 9.92 6.96 5.55
C VAL A 160 10.13 8.48 5.55
N GLU A 161 10.67 9.03 4.47
CA GLU A 161 11.20 10.40 4.46
C GLU A 161 10.12 11.48 4.28
N ARG A 162 8.97 11.16 3.68
CA ARG A 162 7.94 12.16 3.36
C ARG A 162 6.55 11.82 3.88
N LEU A 163 6.24 10.54 4.04
CA LEU A 163 4.93 10.09 4.50
C LEU A 163 4.91 9.72 5.98
N GLY A 164 6.05 9.74 6.67
CA GLY A 164 6.09 9.45 8.11
C GLY A 164 5.65 8.02 8.45
N ASN A 165 5.94 7.07 7.56
CA ASN A 165 5.49 5.67 7.62
C ASN A 165 3.99 5.44 7.46
N ASP A 166 3.23 6.44 6.99
CA ASP A 166 1.82 6.28 6.68
C ASP A 166 1.62 5.52 5.35
N ARG A 167 1.49 4.20 5.47
CA ARG A 167 1.24 3.28 4.35
C ARG A 167 -0.07 3.57 3.63
N GLY A 168 -1.06 4.18 4.29
CA GLY A 168 -2.34 4.53 3.64
C GLY A 168 -2.18 5.56 2.54
N ARG A 169 -1.09 6.33 2.56
CA ARG A 169 -0.79 7.35 1.55
C ARG A 169 -0.11 6.79 0.31
N LEU A 170 0.25 5.51 0.30
CA LEU A 170 0.83 4.84 -0.86
C LEU A 170 -0.24 4.38 -1.85
N PRO A 171 0.10 4.26 -3.15
CA PRO A 171 -0.78 3.69 -4.16
C PRO A 171 -1.09 2.22 -3.89
N PHE A 172 -2.24 1.79 -4.39
CA PHE A 172 -2.58 0.37 -4.54
C PHE A 172 -2.54 -0.02 -6.03
N TYR A 173 -2.66 -1.32 -6.32
CA TYR A 173 -2.46 -1.84 -7.66
C TYR A 173 -3.32 -1.15 -8.73
N GLY A 174 -4.62 -0.94 -8.45
CA GLY A 174 -5.54 -0.26 -9.37
C GLY A 174 -5.20 1.22 -9.69
N GLU A 175 -4.26 1.83 -8.97
CA GLU A 175 -3.78 3.19 -9.25
C GLU A 175 -2.43 3.20 -10.00
N LEU A 176 -1.72 2.07 -10.06
CA LEU A 176 -0.45 1.96 -10.79
C LEU A 176 -0.56 2.26 -12.29
N PRO A 177 -1.65 1.95 -13.01
CA PRO A 177 -1.82 2.35 -14.41
C PRO A 177 -1.81 3.86 -14.63
N LEU A 178 -1.98 4.66 -13.57
CA LEU A 178 -1.96 6.12 -13.61
C LEU A 178 -0.61 6.69 -13.15
N GLY A 179 0.38 5.83 -12.90
CA GLY A 179 1.77 6.20 -12.63
C GLY A 179 2.70 5.60 -13.67
N TYR A 180 3.84 6.25 -13.90
CA TYR A 180 4.79 5.85 -14.93
C TYR A 180 6.23 6.21 -14.59
N LEU A 181 7.15 5.42 -15.13
CA LEU A 181 8.57 5.70 -15.17
C LEU A 181 8.91 6.46 -16.45
N TYR A 182 9.71 7.50 -16.33
CA TYR A 182 10.19 8.28 -17.48
C TYR A 182 11.60 8.81 -17.22
N TRP A 183 12.30 9.13 -18.31
CA TRP A 183 13.60 9.80 -18.26
C TRP A 183 13.41 11.32 -18.14
N ASP A 184 13.77 11.88 -16.99
CA ASP A 184 13.80 13.34 -16.79
C ASP A 184 15.05 13.97 -17.43
N THR A 185 16.16 13.23 -17.38
CA THR A 185 17.40 13.52 -18.11
C THR A 185 17.95 12.20 -18.65
N ALA A 186 19.01 12.26 -19.45
CA ALA A 186 19.66 11.06 -19.99
C ALA A 186 20.15 10.05 -18.92
N THR A 187 20.21 10.43 -17.64
CA THR A 187 20.76 9.60 -16.56
C THR A 187 19.84 9.46 -15.36
N SER A 188 18.65 10.07 -15.37
CA SER A 188 17.74 10.04 -14.22
C SER A 188 16.38 9.49 -14.61
N LEU A 189 16.15 8.23 -14.26
CA LEU A 189 14.86 7.59 -14.32
C LEU A 189 14.04 7.99 -13.09
N ARG A 190 12.81 8.46 -13.32
CA ARG A 190 11.93 8.98 -12.26
C ARG A 190 10.52 8.40 -12.35
N ILE A 191 9.86 8.35 -11.22
CA ILE A 191 8.41 8.11 -11.14
C ILE A 191 7.68 9.44 -11.24
N ASN A 192 6.64 9.46 -12.07
CA ASN A 192 5.61 10.48 -12.04
C ASN A 192 4.22 9.85 -11.99
N TRP A 193 3.26 10.66 -11.60
CA TRP A 193 1.86 10.27 -11.44
C TRP A 193 0.97 11.23 -12.22
N ASP A 194 -0.15 10.71 -12.70
CA ASP A 194 -1.23 11.53 -13.24
C ASP A 194 -1.72 12.51 -12.15
N ALA A 195 -1.87 13.79 -12.52
CA ALA A 195 -2.29 14.83 -11.59
C ALA A 195 -3.69 14.58 -11.00
N THR A 196 -4.56 13.85 -11.70
CA THR A 196 -5.92 13.52 -11.27
C THR A 196 -5.96 12.60 -10.05
N LEU A 197 -4.90 11.81 -9.81
CA LEU A 197 -4.81 10.99 -8.61
C LEU A 197 -4.69 11.81 -7.33
N GLY A 198 -4.27 13.09 -7.46
CA GLY A 198 -3.98 13.93 -6.31
C GLY A 198 -2.85 13.37 -5.45
N PHE A 199 -2.01 12.46 -6.00
CA PHE A 199 -0.82 12.04 -5.29
C PHE A 199 0.04 13.28 -5.05
N PRO A 200 0.52 13.49 -3.82
CA PRO A 200 1.38 14.62 -3.57
C PRO A 200 2.67 14.43 -4.38
N ALA A 201 3.35 15.53 -4.72
CA ALA A 201 4.72 15.48 -5.24
C ALA A 201 5.68 14.67 -4.35
N SER A 202 5.26 14.33 -3.12
CA SER A 202 5.96 13.45 -2.20
C SER A 202 6.23 12.04 -2.74
N LEU A 203 5.39 11.51 -3.63
CA LEU A 203 5.60 10.18 -4.23
C LEU A 203 6.42 10.20 -5.51
N ARG A 204 6.97 11.36 -5.89
CA ARG A 204 7.96 11.45 -6.96
C ARG A 204 9.30 10.98 -6.44
N VAL A 205 9.77 9.88 -7.01
CA VAL A 205 11.04 9.24 -6.68
C VAL A 205 11.96 9.35 -7.89
N SER A 206 13.22 9.69 -7.63
CA SER A 206 14.27 9.77 -8.66
C SER A 206 15.27 8.65 -8.42
N GLY A 207 16.12 8.37 -9.40
CA GLY A 207 17.12 7.31 -9.25
C GLY A 207 16.53 5.92 -9.34
N MET A 208 15.46 5.73 -10.13
CA MET A 208 14.84 4.41 -10.31
C MET A 208 15.66 3.45 -11.17
N ASN A 209 16.78 3.91 -11.75
CA ASN A 209 17.77 3.06 -12.38
C ASN A 209 18.45 2.17 -11.33
N GLY A 210 17.98 0.92 -11.20
CA GLY A 210 18.34 0.02 -10.10
C GLY A 210 17.55 0.27 -8.81
N GLY A 211 16.53 1.13 -8.84
CA GLY A 211 15.61 1.34 -7.72
C GLY A 211 14.67 0.16 -7.50
N THR A 212 13.86 0.23 -6.45
CA THR A 212 12.98 -0.86 -6.01
C THR A 212 11.54 -0.41 -5.89
N ILE A 213 10.60 -1.19 -6.45
CA ILE A 213 9.17 -1.12 -6.15
C ILE A 213 8.88 -2.20 -5.11
N ARG A 214 8.55 -1.79 -3.89
CA ARG A 214 8.28 -2.71 -2.78
C ARG A 214 6.78 -2.88 -2.58
N LEU A 215 6.33 -4.12 -2.63
CA LEU A 215 4.96 -4.51 -2.32
C LEU A 215 4.82 -4.73 -0.81
N MET A 216 3.88 -4.02 -0.20
CA MET A 216 3.58 -4.12 1.22
C MET A 216 2.17 -4.65 1.44
N ALA A 217 2.09 -5.92 1.84
CA ALA A 217 0.84 -6.61 2.13
C ALA A 217 0.06 -5.90 3.24
N MET A 218 -1.21 -5.59 2.96
CA MET A 218 -2.15 -5.16 3.98
C MET A 218 -2.47 -6.35 4.90
N THR A 219 -2.71 -6.07 6.18
CA THR A 219 -3.18 -7.10 7.11
C THR A 219 -4.59 -7.55 6.74
N ALA A 220 -5.04 -8.67 7.33
CA ALA A 220 -6.40 -9.17 7.13
C ALA A 220 -7.49 -8.20 7.65
N THR A 221 -7.12 -7.25 8.52
CA THR A 221 -8.04 -6.31 9.17
C THR A 221 -7.85 -4.87 8.68
N GLU A 222 -6.82 -4.61 7.88
CA GLU A 222 -6.62 -3.32 7.24
C GLU A 222 -7.59 -3.13 6.07
N LEU A 223 -8.21 -1.95 6.02
CA LEU A 223 -9.09 -1.48 4.97
C LEU A 223 -8.61 -0.10 4.51
N LEU A 224 -8.32 0.04 3.21
CA LEU A 224 -7.92 1.33 2.65
C LEU A 224 -9.17 2.19 2.42
N VAL A 225 -9.23 3.37 3.01
CA VAL A 225 -10.31 4.33 2.83
C VAL A 225 -9.77 5.55 2.09
N ARG A 226 -10.39 5.88 0.97
CA ARG A 226 -10.08 7.07 0.16
C ARG A 226 -11.36 7.86 -0.10
N GLY A 227 -11.30 9.18 -0.04
CA GLY A 227 -12.44 10.05 -0.33
C GLY A 227 -12.51 11.22 0.64
N GLY A 228 -13.13 12.33 0.24
CA GLY A 228 -13.28 13.50 1.12
C GLY A 228 -11.95 14.03 1.67
N GLY A 229 -10.90 14.01 0.84
CA GLY A 229 -9.52 14.38 1.23
C GLY A 229 -8.77 13.35 2.08
N ALA A 230 -9.42 12.29 2.54
CA ALA A 230 -8.79 11.22 3.30
C ALA A 230 -8.18 10.17 2.36
N ARG A 231 -7.06 9.59 2.82
CA ARG A 231 -6.40 8.43 2.23
C ARG A 231 -5.65 7.67 3.33
N VAL A 232 -6.35 6.75 3.99
CA VAL A 232 -5.93 6.17 5.28
C VAL A 232 -6.16 4.67 5.28
N LEU A 233 -5.23 3.91 5.87
CA LEU A 233 -5.47 2.52 6.23
C LEU A 233 -6.13 2.48 7.61
N VAL A 234 -7.34 1.94 7.66
CA VAL A 234 -8.09 1.74 8.90
C VAL A 234 -7.97 0.29 9.31
N ASP A 235 -7.47 0.04 10.51
CA ASP A 235 -7.52 -1.29 11.12
C ASP A 235 -8.90 -1.52 11.75
N ILE A 236 -9.75 -2.26 11.07
CA ILE A 236 -11.14 -2.48 11.49
C ILE A 236 -11.23 -3.33 12.78
N ALA A 237 -10.18 -4.06 13.16
CA ALA A 237 -10.16 -4.82 14.39
C ALA A 237 -10.07 -3.93 15.65
N THR A 238 -9.67 -2.67 15.47
CA THR A 238 -9.61 -1.68 16.56
C THR A 238 -10.95 -0.97 16.78
N LEU A 239 -11.91 -1.14 15.87
CA LEU A 239 -13.20 -0.45 15.92
C LEU A 239 -14.22 -1.23 16.76
N THR A 240 -15.14 -0.50 17.38
CA THR A 240 -16.23 -1.11 18.14
C THR A 240 -17.18 -1.87 17.23
N THR A 241 -17.49 -3.10 17.61
CA THR A 241 -18.46 -3.94 16.92
C THR A 241 -19.85 -3.82 17.53
N VAL A 242 -20.88 -4.01 16.72
CA VAL A 242 -22.27 -4.18 17.14
C VAL A 242 -22.76 -5.58 16.75
N ASP A 243 -23.68 -6.13 17.54
CA ASP A 243 -24.34 -7.39 17.20
C ASP A 243 -25.35 -7.16 16.09
N PHE A 244 -25.06 -7.70 14.91
CA PHE A 244 -25.88 -7.56 13.71
C PHE A 244 -26.30 -8.92 13.19
N THR A 245 -27.60 -9.13 12.97
CA THR A 245 -28.12 -10.34 12.33
C THR A 245 -28.25 -10.08 10.83
N ASP A 246 -27.47 -10.80 10.02
CA ASP A 246 -27.54 -10.74 8.56
C ASP A 246 -28.95 -11.15 8.08
N PRO A 247 -29.75 -10.26 7.47
CA PRO A 247 -31.13 -10.57 7.08
C PRO A 247 -31.24 -11.72 6.07
N ARG A 248 -30.17 -11.98 5.30
CA ARG A 248 -30.10 -13.08 4.33
C ARG A 248 -29.63 -14.39 4.96
N HIS A 249 -29.00 -14.32 6.12
CA HIS A 249 -28.55 -15.48 6.90
C HIS A 249 -28.97 -15.40 8.37
N PRO A 250 -30.28 -15.33 8.65
CA PRO A 250 -30.77 -15.27 10.03
C PRO A 250 -30.39 -16.50 10.84
N GLU A 251 -30.09 -17.63 10.18
CA GLU A 251 -29.62 -18.87 10.82
C GLU A 251 -28.25 -18.73 11.49
N LEU A 252 -27.43 -17.76 11.08
CA LEU A 252 -26.15 -17.48 11.72
C LEU A 252 -26.31 -16.70 13.04
N GLY A 253 -27.51 -16.18 13.30
CA GLY A 253 -27.79 -15.33 14.45
C GLY A 253 -27.02 -14.00 14.42
N PRO A 254 -27.02 -13.25 15.53
CA PRO A 254 -26.24 -12.03 15.66
C PRO A 254 -24.74 -12.31 15.55
N GLN A 255 -24.03 -11.51 14.76
CA GLN A 255 -22.59 -11.58 14.57
C GLN A 255 -21.97 -10.20 14.88
N PRO A 256 -20.75 -10.15 15.42
CA PRO A 256 -20.08 -8.89 15.68
C PRO A 256 -19.65 -8.24 14.37
N MET A 257 -20.17 -7.05 14.07
CA MET A 257 -19.86 -6.31 12.84
C MET A 257 -19.52 -4.85 13.11
N VAL A 258 -18.71 -4.26 12.23
CA VAL A 258 -18.31 -2.86 12.33
C VAL A 258 -19.20 -2.03 11.40
N PRO A 259 -19.92 -1.01 11.89
CA PRO A 259 -20.64 -0.08 11.03
C PRO A 259 -19.68 0.64 10.06
N LEU A 260 -20.01 0.73 8.78
CA LEU A 260 -19.14 1.42 7.81
C LEU A 260 -19.02 2.92 8.11
N THR A 261 -20.00 3.53 8.77
CA THR A 261 -19.91 4.90 9.29
C THR A 261 -18.78 5.06 10.32
N SER A 262 -18.55 4.07 11.18
CA SER A 262 -17.44 4.06 12.12
C SER A 262 -16.09 3.98 11.41
N VAL A 263 -16.00 3.23 10.30
CA VAL A 263 -14.80 3.17 9.46
C VAL A 263 -14.50 4.53 8.84
N LEU A 264 -15.51 5.19 8.27
CA LEU A 264 -15.35 6.52 7.66
C LEU A 264 -14.96 7.59 8.69
N ALA A 265 -15.53 7.51 9.90
CA ALA A 265 -15.16 8.37 11.02
C ALA A 265 -13.70 8.14 11.45
N ALA A 266 -13.27 6.88 11.55
CA ALA A 266 -11.88 6.54 11.88
C ALA A 266 -10.88 7.01 10.81
N ALA A 267 -11.29 6.98 9.53
CA ALA A 267 -10.52 7.54 8.43
C ALA A 267 -10.55 9.08 8.34
N ALA A 268 -11.33 9.75 9.19
CA ALA A 268 -11.53 11.21 9.17
C ALA A 268 -11.97 11.74 7.78
N VAL A 269 -12.85 11.02 7.09
CA VAL A 269 -13.37 11.42 5.77
C VAL A 269 -14.22 12.68 5.91
N THR A 270 -13.84 13.77 5.25
CA THR A 270 -14.61 15.02 5.28
C THR A 270 -15.74 15.00 4.25
N GLY A 271 -16.94 15.47 4.63
CA GLY A 271 -18.11 15.50 3.74
C GLY A 271 -18.56 14.11 3.27
N ALA A 272 -18.36 13.08 4.09
CA ALA A 272 -18.69 11.69 3.77
C ALA A 272 -20.15 11.53 3.28
N ASP A 273 -21.07 12.32 3.82
CA ASP A 273 -22.47 12.37 3.47
C ASP A 273 -22.78 12.84 2.05
N ALA A 274 -21.84 13.53 1.42
CA ALA A 274 -21.97 14.01 0.04
C ALA A 274 -21.31 13.08 -1.00
N LEU A 275 -20.70 11.96 -0.57
CA LEU A 275 -19.97 11.06 -1.46
C LEU A 275 -20.77 9.80 -1.80
N GLU A 276 -20.54 9.30 -3.01
CA GLU A 276 -20.91 7.93 -3.39
C GLU A 276 -19.69 7.03 -3.23
N TYR A 277 -19.85 5.83 -2.69
CA TYR A 277 -18.73 4.97 -2.37
C TYR A 277 -18.68 3.72 -3.23
N GLN A 278 -17.51 3.45 -3.77
CA GLN A 278 -17.19 2.22 -4.48
C GLN A 278 -16.40 1.28 -3.58
N LEU A 279 -16.74 -0.01 -3.62
CA LEU A 279 -16.07 -1.06 -2.87
C LEU A 279 -15.20 -1.89 -3.81
N PHE A 280 -13.93 -2.08 -3.47
CA PHE A 280 -13.02 -2.97 -4.20
C PHE A 280 -12.74 -4.21 -3.38
N GLY A 281 -12.83 -5.36 -4.03
CA GLY A 281 -12.50 -6.65 -3.44
C GLY A 281 -11.03 -7.02 -3.60
N SER A 282 -10.63 -8.12 -2.97
CA SER A 282 -9.24 -8.63 -3.03
C SER A 282 -8.79 -9.12 -4.40
N ASP A 283 -9.67 -9.26 -5.38
CA ASP A 283 -9.32 -9.52 -6.77
C ASP A 283 -8.98 -8.24 -7.55
N GLY A 284 -9.07 -7.07 -6.91
CA GLY A 284 -8.80 -5.77 -7.52
C GLY A 284 -9.87 -5.28 -8.48
N HIS A 285 -10.92 -6.08 -8.65
CA HIS A 285 -12.08 -5.67 -9.39
C HIS A 285 -13.10 -5.10 -8.42
N THR A 286 -13.82 -4.09 -8.90
CA THR A 286 -15.09 -3.73 -8.29
C THR A 286 -16.01 -4.91 -8.57
N TYR A 287 -16.47 -5.59 -7.52
CA TYR A 287 -17.46 -6.64 -7.70
C TYR A 287 -18.70 -6.00 -8.33
N ALA A 288 -18.83 -6.27 -9.64
CA ALA A 288 -19.92 -5.92 -10.55
C ALA A 288 -19.87 -4.51 -11.15
N ASP A 289 -20.18 -4.47 -12.46
CA ASP A 289 -21.06 -3.50 -13.10
C ASP A 289 -21.67 -2.47 -12.12
N ASP A 290 -21.16 -1.23 -12.14
CA ASP A 290 -21.80 0.02 -11.65
C ASP A 290 -22.36 0.09 -10.22
N HIS A 291 -21.88 -0.74 -9.29
CA HIS A 291 -22.45 -0.79 -7.95
C HIS A 291 -21.78 0.21 -6.98
N LEU A 292 -22.18 1.48 -7.08
CA LEU A 292 -21.91 2.54 -6.11
C LEU A 292 -22.90 2.50 -4.94
N LEU A 293 -22.40 2.62 -3.71
CA LEU A 293 -23.20 2.78 -2.50
C LEU A 293 -23.27 4.25 -2.11
N PRO A 294 -24.45 4.91 -2.21
CA PRO A 294 -24.59 6.26 -1.68
C PRO A 294 -24.38 6.24 -0.15
N TYR A 295 -23.88 7.33 0.42
CA TYR A 295 -23.65 7.40 1.87
C TYR A 295 -24.89 7.06 2.72
N ALA A 296 -26.09 7.41 2.24
CA ALA A 296 -27.34 7.03 2.91
C ALA A 296 -27.52 5.51 3.04
N ASN A 297 -26.94 4.70 2.16
CA ASN A 297 -26.92 3.24 2.32
C ASN A 297 -25.77 2.80 3.24
N LEU A 298 -24.66 3.53 3.30
CA LEU A 298 -23.55 3.24 4.21
C LEU A 298 -23.93 3.36 5.69
N THR A 299 -24.89 4.21 6.04
CA THR A 299 -25.44 4.26 7.42
C THR A 299 -26.14 2.98 7.83
N HIS A 300 -26.50 2.15 6.85
CA HIS A 300 -27.14 0.85 7.01
C HIS A 300 -26.21 -0.30 6.61
N ALA A 301 -24.92 -0.03 6.43
CA ALA A 301 -23.93 -0.99 5.97
C ALA A 301 -22.93 -1.35 7.07
N TYR A 302 -22.57 -2.63 7.12
CA TYR A 302 -21.72 -3.23 8.13
C TYR A 302 -20.65 -4.09 7.45
N ILE A 303 -19.44 -4.08 7.99
CA ILE A 303 -18.35 -4.95 7.55
C ILE A 303 -18.06 -6.01 8.61
N LYS A 304 -17.95 -7.26 8.17
CA LYS A 304 -17.54 -8.41 8.99
C LYS A 304 -16.02 -8.39 9.17
N PRO A 305 -15.48 -8.26 10.39
CA PRO A 305 -14.03 -8.25 10.58
C PRO A 305 -13.33 -9.54 10.15
N ALA A 306 -14.04 -10.68 10.22
CA ALA A 306 -13.47 -11.99 9.94
C ALA A 306 -13.18 -12.25 8.44
N ASP A 307 -14.00 -11.72 7.54
CA ASP A 307 -13.90 -11.98 6.09
C ASP A 307 -14.02 -10.70 5.23
N ARG A 308 -14.06 -9.53 5.88
CA ARG A 308 -14.28 -8.21 5.26
C ARG A 308 -15.50 -8.17 4.33
N GLY A 309 -16.48 -9.03 4.60
CA GLY A 309 -17.75 -9.06 3.90
C GLY A 309 -18.61 -7.87 4.30
N VAL A 310 -19.04 -7.07 3.33
CA VAL A 310 -20.01 -5.99 3.55
C VAL A 310 -21.44 -6.54 3.48
N VAL A 311 -22.30 -6.12 4.42
CA VAL A 311 -23.72 -6.48 4.53
C VAL A 311 -24.56 -5.23 4.79
N LEU A 312 -25.79 -5.19 4.29
CA LEU A 312 -26.76 -4.11 4.50
C LEU A 312 -27.91 -4.55 5.42
N GLU A 313 -28.52 -3.60 6.12
CA GLU A 313 -29.81 -3.81 6.81
C GLU A 313 -30.93 -4.20 5.84
N ASP A 314 -31.95 -4.85 6.40
CA ASP A 314 -33.11 -5.31 5.63
C ASP A 314 -33.84 -4.13 4.97
N GLY A 315 -34.28 -4.32 3.72
CA GLY A 315 -34.91 -3.29 2.91
C GLY A 315 -33.97 -2.31 2.19
N PHE A 316 -32.67 -2.31 2.50
CA PHE A 316 -31.66 -1.51 1.77
C PHE A 316 -30.88 -2.32 0.74
N ASP A 317 -30.97 -3.65 0.82
CA ASP A 317 -30.32 -4.58 -0.09
C ASP A 317 -31.18 -4.85 -1.33
N SER A 318 -31.20 -3.88 -2.25
CA SER A 318 -32.09 -3.91 -3.42
C SER A 318 -31.68 -4.94 -4.50
N THR A 319 -30.47 -5.50 -4.47
CA THR A 319 -30.04 -6.55 -5.41
C THR A 319 -29.33 -7.73 -4.71
N PRO A 320 -29.50 -8.98 -5.18
CA PRO A 320 -28.89 -10.18 -4.55
C PRO A 320 -27.35 -10.23 -4.53
N SER A 321 -26.67 -9.26 -5.14
CA SER A 321 -25.25 -9.35 -5.51
C SER A 321 -24.28 -8.58 -4.61
N TRP A 322 -24.75 -7.79 -3.63
CA TRP A 322 -23.87 -7.06 -2.71
C TRP A 322 -23.28 -7.98 -1.63
N ARG A 323 -22.45 -8.94 -2.03
CA ARG A 323 -21.41 -9.50 -1.18
C ARG A 323 -20.08 -9.28 -1.83
N ASN A 324 -19.48 -8.15 -1.50
CA ASN A 324 -18.06 -8.02 -1.69
C ASN A 324 -17.40 -8.72 -0.49
N ARG A 325 -17.05 -10.00 -0.69
CA ARG A 325 -16.16 -10.71 0.24
C ARG A 325 -14.77 -10.12 0.06
N ASP A 326 -14.01 -10.01 1.14
CA ASP A 326 -12.66 -9.48 1.09
C ASP A 326 -12.60 -8.04 0.58
N THR A 327 -13.51 -7.18 1.04
CA THR A 327 -13.45 -5.74 0.74
C THR A 327 -12.14 -5.18 1.28
N VAL A 328 -11.37 -4.53 0.41
CA VAL A 328 -10.03 -4.04 0.70
C VAL A 328 -9.88 -2.54 0.46
N VAL A 329 -10.77 -1.93 -0.36
CA VAL A 329 -10.81 -0.48 -0.54
C VAL A 329 -12.25 0.05 -0.48
N LEU A 330 -12.44 1.14 0.26
CA LEU A 330 -13.60 2.03 0.25
C LEU A 330 -13.20 3.33 -0.45
N LEU A 331 -13.75 3.58 -1.64
CA LEU A 331 -13.45 4.76 -2.45
C LEU A 331 -14.65 5.69 -2.54
N GLY A 332 -14.64 6.81 -1.83
CA GLY A 332 -15.56 7.92 -1.97
C GLY A 332 -15.28 8.72 -3.23
N LEU A 333 -16.25 8.74 -4.13
CA LEU A 333 -16.27 9.47 -5.38
C LEU A 333 -16.96 10.81 -5.17
N ALA A 334 -16.42 11.86 -5.81
CA ALA A 334 -17.10 13.14 -5.87
C ALA A 334 -18.42 12.98 -6.67
N PRO A 335 -19.51 13.62 -6.25
CA PRO A 335 -20.77 13.64 -6.98
C PRO A 335 -20.65 14.34 -8.35
#